data_AF-A0AA47FF07-F1
#
_entry.id   AF-A0AA47FF07-F1
#
_cell.length_a   1.000
_cell.length_b   1.000
_cell.length_c   1.000
_cell.angle_alpha   90.00
_cell.angle_beta   90.00
_cell.angle_gamma   90.00
#
_symmetry.space_group_name_H-M   'P 1'
#
loop_
_entity.id
_entity.type
_entity.pdbx_description
1 polymer ?
#
loop_
_entity_poly.entity_id
_entity_poly.type
_entity_poly.pdbx_seq_one_letter_code
_entity_poly.pdbx_strand_id
1 'polypeptide(L)'
;MVAMLEEVNQYRIGEKLMSGIQENQGNPVVLKFEGLLRGWLVEEGGSRVDIDYQAIHLTGRVKVWLTRRGERKSVHLPREVSFAMHDIRGSQVDPHRGAWLWSHLWMEASDGVLHQECDWMREPVIGGDPVGDGDAAFELDQFPQDLQWVPEWMAVKAAAYHKEADRRERRRQRDRERRARKKAVVAGAVEVTGEQSGSDASGRVDE
;
A
#
# COMPACT_ATOMS: atom_id res chain seq x y z
N MET A 1 -28.84 28.64 10.49
CA MET A 1 -27.76 28.18 9.59
C MET A 1 -27.09 26.87 10.02
N VAL A 2 -27.22 26.42 11.28
CA VAL A 2 -26.63 25.14 11.72
C VAL A 2 -27.50 23.91 11.35
N ALA A 3 -28.84 24.04 11.37
CA ALA A 3 -29.74 22.92 11.06
C ALA A 3 -29.73 22.46 9.58
N MET A 4 -29.43 23.34 8.62
CA MET A 4 -29.35 22.97 7.19
C MET A 4 -28.09 22.20 6.82
N LEU A 5 -27.05 22.20 7.68
CA LEU A 5 -25.83 21.43 7.44
C LEU A 5 -25.95 19.99 7.97
N GLU A 6 -26.78 19.74 8.98
CA GLU A 6 -27.04 18.38 9.49
C GLU A 6 -27.99 17.59 8.59
N GLU A 7 -29.04 18.23 8.04
CA GLU A 7 -29.94 17.55 7.08
C GLU A 7 -29.23 17.23 5.75
N VAL A 8 -28.41 18.14 5.20
CA VAL A 8 -27.67 17.85 3.96
C VAL A 8 -26.62 16.74 4.16
N ASN A 9 -26.06 16.59 5.37
CA ASN A 9 -25.14 15.51 5.67
C ASN A 9 -25.86 14.16 5.82
N GLN A 10 -27.08 14.13 6.37
CA GLN A 10 -27.88 12.91 6.45
C GLN A 10 -28.39 12.45 5.07
N TYR A 11 -28.77 13.38 4.17
CA TYR A 11 -29.18 13.02 2.81
C TYR A 11 -28.00 12.61 1.90
N ARG A 12 -26.78 13.13 2.14
CA ARG A 12 -25.56 12.69 1.40
C ARG A 12 -25.02 11.34 1.87
N ILE A 13 -25.26 10.97 3.13
CA ILE A 13 -24.92 9.63 3.66
C ILE A 13 -26.01 8.61 3.28
N GLY A 14 -27.27 9.02 3.16
CA GLY A 14 -28.40 8.14 2.83
C GLY A 14 -28.47 7.61 1.40
N GLU A 15 -28.06 8.40 0.38
CA GLU A 15 -28.09 7.94 -1.03
C GLU A 15 -26.88 7.06 -1.41
N LYS A 16 -25.79 7.11 -0.65
CA LYS A 16 -24.53 6.39 -0.95
C LYS A 16 -24.38 5.06 -0.21
N LEU A 17 -25.37 4.64 0.58
CA LEU A 17 -25.42 3.32 1.20
C LEU A 17 -26.11 2.27 0.30
N MET A 18 -26.82 2.69 -0.75
CA MET A 18 -27.61 1.80 -1.62
C MET A 18 -26.85 1.26 -2.85
N SER A 19 -25.60 1.65 -3.12
CA SER A 19 -24.85 1.16 -4.30
C SER A 19 -23.62 0.29 -4.00
N GLY A 20 -23.21 0.13 -2.74
CA GLY A 20 -22.04 -0.70 -2.39
C GLY A 20 -22.28 -2.21 -2.46
N ILE A 21 -23.54 -2.65 -2.36
CA ILE A 21 -23.90 -4.08 -2.36
C ILE A 21 -23.89 -4.68 -3.78
N GLN A 22 -23.96 -3.84 -4.82
CA GLN A 22 -24.15 -4.28 -6.21
C GLN A 22 -22.88 -4.31 -7.09
N GLU A 23 -21.83 -3.53 -6.79
CA GLU A 23 -20.63 -3.47 -7.65
C GLU A 23 -19.81 -4.77 -7.66
N ASN A 24 -20.00 -5.64 -6.67
CA ASN A 24 -19.13 -6.80 -6.46
C ASN A 24 -19.67 -8.14 -6.98
N GLN A 25 -20.93 -8.18 -7.41
CA GLN A 25 -21.66 -9.41 -7.75
C GLN A 25 -21.06 -10.15 -8.97
N GLY A 26 -20.19 -9.50 -9.76
CA GLY A 26 -19.52 -10.09 -10.92
C GLY A 26 -18.01 -10.24 -10.80
N ASN A 27 -17.39 -9.84 -9.68
CA ASN A 27 -15.95 -9.88 -9.54
C ASN A 27 -15.48 -11.33 -9.21
N PRO A 28 -14.75 -12.01 -10.11
CA PRO A 28 -14.37 -13.42 -9.90
C PRO A 28 -13.47 -13.64 -8.68
N VAL A 29 -12.69 -12.63 -8.29
CA VAL A 29 -11.84 -12.69 -7.09
C VAL A 29 -12.70 -12.73 -5.83
N VAL A 30 -13.72 -11.87 -5.78
CA VAL A 30 -14.66 -11.78 -4.66
C VAL A 30 -15.51 -13.03 -4.58
N LEU A 31 -16.03 -13.52 -5.70
CA LEU A 31 -16.82 -14.76 -5.75
C LEU A 31 -16.00 -15.97 -5.28
N LYS A 32 -14.72 -16.06 -5.67
CA LYS A 32 -13.80 -17.09 -5.19
C LYS A 32 -13.62 -17.00 -3.67
N PHE A 33 -13.34 -15.81 -3.16
CA PHE A 33 -13.19 -15.61 -1.72
C PHE A 33 -14.48 -15.93 -0.95
N GLU A 34 -15.63 -15.50 -1.45
CA GLU A 34 -16.93 -15.80 -0.87
C GLU A 34 -17.16 -17.31 -0.76
N GLY A 35 -16.91 -18.08 -1.83
CA GLY A 35 -17.05 -19.53 -1.81
C GLY A 35 -16.15 -20.21 -0.77
N LEU A 36 -14.86 -19.81 -0.73
CA LEU A 36 -13.88 -20.33 0.22
C LEU A 36 -14.23 -19.98 1.67
N LEU A 37 -14.62 -18.72 1.92
CA LEU A 37 -14.98 -18.25 3.24
C LEU A 37 -16.24 -18.96 3.75
N ARG A 38 -17.24 -19.16 2.88
CA ARG A 38 -18.47 -19.88 3.20
C ARG A 38 -18.20 -21.34 3.57
N GLY A 39 -17.38 -22.03 2.76
CA GLY A 39 -16.98 -23.41 3.03
C GLY A 39 -16.29 -23.53 4.39
N TRP A 40 -15.30 -22.66 4.63
CA TRP A 40 -14.60 -22.61 5.91
C TRP A 40 -15.51 -22.28 7.10
N LEU A 41 -16.45 -21.34 6.94
CA LEU A 41 -17.39 -20.95 8.00
C LEU A 41 -18.27 -22.15 8.42
N VAL A 42 -18.71 -22.95 7.45
CA VAL A 42 -19.48 -24.19 7.69
C VAL A 42 -18.62 -25.25 8.39
N GLU A 43 -17.40 -25.47 7.92
CA GLU A 43 -16.46 -26.45 8.50
C GLU A 43 -16.14 -26.14 9.97
N GLU A 44 -15.96 -24.86 10.31
CA GLU A 44 -15.68 -24.42 11.68
C GLU A 44 -16.93 -24.37 12.58
N GLY A 45 -18.13 -24.60 12.02
CA GLY A 45 -19.39 -24.46 12.74
C GLY A 45 -19.66 -23.04 13.25
N GLY A 46 -19.16 -22.03 12.54
CA GLY A 46 -19.37 -20.63 12.88
C GLY A 46 -20.72 -20.11 12.39
N SER A 47 -21.31 -19.20 13.15
CA SER A 47 -22.56 -18.52 12.75
C SER A 47 -22.29 -17.21 12.01
N ARG A 48 -21.15 -16.57 12.25
CA ARG A 48 -20.74 -15.32 11.61
C ARG A 48 -19.22 -15.15 11.62
N VAL A 49 -18.66 -14.64 10.54
CA VAL A 49 -17.28 -14.14 10.49
C VAL A 49 -17.28 -12.64 10.21
N ASP A 50 -16.37 -11.92 10.88
CA ASP A 50 -16.09 -10.50 10.68
C ASP A 50 -14.59 -10.32 10.42
N ILE A 51 -14.24 -9.53 9.41
CA ILE A 51 -12.88 -9.28 8.96
C ILE A 51 -12.67 -7.76 8.90
N ASP A 52 -11.83 -7.22 9.77
CA ASP A 52 -11.32 -5.84 9.67
C ASP A 52 -10.03 -5.87 8.86
N TYR A 53 -10.04 -5.25 7.69
CA TYR A 53 -8.92 -5.20 6.77
C TYR A 53 -8.49 -3.74 6.57
N GLN A 54 -7.33 -3.40 7.12
CA GLN A 54 -6.63 -2.15 6.85
C GLN A 54 -5.46 -2.39 5.92
N ALA A 55 -5.29 -1.56 4.89
CA ALA A 55 -4.24 -1.73 3.91
C ALA A 55 -3.74 -0.40 3.35
N ILE A 56 -2.44 -0.35 3.07
CA ILE A 56 -1.79 0.69 2.29
C ILE A 56 -0.66 0.03 1.50
N HIS A 57 -0.58 0.33 0.22
CA HIS A 57 0.32 -0.25 -0.75
C HIS A 57 0.29 -1.80 -0.72
N LEU A 58 1.34 -2.46 -0.25
CA LEU A 58 1.53 -3.90 -0.06
C LEU A 58 1.48 -4.28 1.43
N THR A 59 1.32 -3.29 2.32
CA THR A 59 1.29 -3.47 3.76
C THR A 59 -0.14 -3.46 4.25
N GLY A 60 -0.45 -4.30 5.22
CA GLY A 60 -1.82 -4.39 5.74
C GLY A 60 -1.87 -5.02 7.11
N ARG A 61 -3.01 -4.82 7.75
CA ARG A 61 -3.38 -5.42 9.03
C ARG A 61 -4.77 -6.00 8.88
N VAL A 62 -4.87 -7.30 9.14
CA VAL A 62 -6.12 -8.03 9.09
C VAL A 62 -6.43 -8.57 10.48
N LYS A 63 -7.65 -8.34 10.95
CA LYS A 63 -8.19 -9.02 12.13
C LYS A 63 -9.43 -9.78 11.75
N VAL A 64 -9.46 -11.05 12.13
CA VAL A 64 -10.58 -11.94 11.85
C VAL A 64 -11.18 -12.38 13.15
N TRP A 65 -12.50 -12.24 13.26
CA TRP A 65 -13.27 -12.75 14.36
C TRP A 65 -14.30 -13.74 13.86
N LEU A 66 -14.40 -14.86 14.56
CA LEU A 66 -15.38 -15.90 14.30
C LEU A 66 -16.31 -15.97 15.49
N THR A 67 -17.61 -15.95 15.20
CA THR A 67 -18.67 -16.13 16.19
C THR A 67 -19.16 -17.57 16.12
N ARG A 68 -19.11 -18.28 17.24
CA ARG A 68 -19.64 -19.65 17.40
C ARG A 68 -20.63 -19.65 18.56
N ARG A 69 -21.89 -20.04 18.30
CA ARG A 69 -22.93 -20.13 19.35
C ARG A 69 -23.03 -18.87 20.23
N GLY A 70 -22.88 -17.68 19.64
CA GLY A 70 -22.93 -16.40 20.33
C GLY A 70 -21.61 -15.91 20.95
N GLU A 71 -20.55 -16.72 20.97
CA GLU A 71 -19.23 -16.32 21.46
C GLU A 71 -18.34 -15.87 20.29
N ARG A 72 -17.79 -14.65 20.36
CA ARG A 72 -16.90 -14.07 19.35
C ARG A 72 -15.44 -14.21 19.78
N LYS A 73 -14.60 -14.85 18.95
CA LYS A 73 -13.15 -15.03 19.20
C LYS A 73 -12.32 -14.59 18.01
N SER A 74 -11.14 -14.05 18.28
CA SER A 74 -10.15 -13.77 17.22
C SER A 74 -9.58 -15.10 16.72
N VAL A 75 -9.51 -15.28 15.40
CA VAL A 75 -9.00 -16.49 14.75
C VAL A 75 -8.08 -16.13 13.59
N HIS A 76 -7.41 -17.13 13.02
CA HIS A 76 -6.67 -17.00 11.77
C HIS A 76 -7.43 -17.73 10.68
N LEU A 77 -7.50 -17.14 9.48
CA LEU A 77 -8.06 -17.84 8.33
C LEU A 77 -7.10 -18.93 7.85
N PRO A 78 -7.62 -20.05 7.31
CA PRO A 78 -6.79 -21.00 6.59
C PRO A 78 -6.05 -20.30 5.45
N ARG A 79 -4.86 -20.81 5.13
CA ARG A 79 -3.94 -20.22 4.13
C ARG A 79 -4.65 -19.91 2.80
N GLU A 80 -5.47 -20.84 2.31
CA GLU A 80 -6.19 -20.67 1.04
C GLU A 80 -7.20 -19.52 1.08
N VAL A 81 -8.02 -19.45 2.13
CA VAL A 81 -9.00 -18.37 2.35
C VAL A 81 -8.29 -17.03 2.51
N SER A 82 -7.19 -17.01 3.26
CA SER A 82 -6.39 -15.80 3.51
C SER A 82 -5.76 -15.25 2.24
N PHE A 83 -5.30 -16.08 1.30
CA PHE A 83 -4.75 -15.55 0.04
C PHE A 83 -5.82 -14.99 -0.87
N ALA A 84 -6.95 -15.69 -1.02
CA ALA A 84 -8.05 -15.18 -1.82
C ALA A 84 -8.54 -13.82 -1.29
N MET A 85 -8.51 -13.61 0.03
CA MET A 85 -8.83 -12.32 0.65
C MET A 85 -7.89 -11.18 0.22
N HIS A 86 -6.58 -11.43 0.14
CA HIS A 86 -5.61 -10.39 -0.19
C HIS A 86 -5.76 -9.87 -1.63
N ASP A 87 -6.32 -10.68 -2.53
CA ASP A 87 -6.57 -10.28 -3.92
C ASP A 87 -7.79 -9.34 -4.06
N ILE A 88 -8.71 -9.32 -3.07
CA ILE A 88 -9.94 -8.52 -3.12
C ILE A 88 -9.63 -7.05 -3.36
N ARG A 89 -8.72 -6.48 -2.57
CA ARG A 89 -8.39 -5.06 -2.62
C ARG A 89 -7.95 -4.62 -4.02
N GLY A 90 -7.01 -5.36 -4.62
CA GLY A 90 -6.48 -5.04 -5.95
C GLY A 90 -7.53 -5.23 -7.05
N SER A 91 -8.48 -6.15 -6.86
CA SER A 91 -9.57 -6.36 -7.83
C SER A 91 -10.66 -5.28 -7.79
N GLN A 92 -10.68 -4.44 -6.75
CA GLN A 92 -11.69 -3.41 -6.49
C GLN A 92 -11.17 -1.98 -6.65
N VAL A 93 -10.04 -1.82 -7.35
CA VAL A 93 -9.45 -0.50 -7.59
C VAL A 93 -10.44 0.35 -8.39
N ASP A 94 -10.84 1.47 -7.80
CA ASP A 94 -11.65 2.47 -8.46
C ASP A 94 -10.74 3.41 -9.30
N PRO A 95 -11.06 3.72 -10.56
CA PRO A 95 -10.22 4.58 -11.40
C PRO A 95 -9.98 6.00 -10.88
N HIS A 96 -10.86 6.50 -10.01
CA HIS A 96 -10.82 7.86 -9.47
C HIS A 96 -10.40 7.89 -8.00
N ARG A 97 -10.77 6.87 -7.22
CA ARG A 97 -10.48 6.79 -5.78
C ARG A 97 -9.31 5.87 -5.45
N GLY A 98 -8.81 5.11 -6.42
CA GLY A 98 -7.80 4.08 -6.20
C GLY A 98 -8.34 2.90 -5.37
N ALA A 99 -7.44 2.18 -4.72
CA ALA A 99 -7.78 1.10 -3.81
C ALA A 99 -8.29 1.65 -2.46
N TRP A 100 -9.28 0.99 -1.86
CA TRP A 100 -9.74 1.34 -0.52
C TRP A 100 -8.62 1.12 0.52
N LEU A 101 -8.69 1.85 1.63
CA LEU A 101 -7.67 1.82 2.71
C LEU A 101 -8.15 1.05 3.95
N TRP A 102 -9.46 0.94 4.09
CA TRP A 102 -10.12 0.12 5.09
C TRP A 102 -11.31 -0.61 4.46
N SER A 103 -11.52 -1.86 4.87
CA SER A 103 -12.73 -2.60 4.58
C SER A 103 -13.13 -3.48 5.75
N HIS A 104 -14.43 -3.50 6.05
CA HIS A 104 -15.03 -4.53 6.90
C HIS A 104 -15.77 -5.51 6.01
N LEU A 105 -15.32 -6.76 6.02
CA LEU A 105 -16.01 -7.86 5.35
C LEU A 105 -16.69 -8.74 6.39
N TRP A 106 -17.92 -9.19 6.12
CA TRP A 106 -18.60 -10.13 7.00
C TRP A 106 -19.47 -11.10 6.23
N MET A 107 -19.73 -12.25 6.85
CA MET A 107 -20.63 -13.26 6.32
C MET A 107 -21.35 -13.95 7.48
N GLU A 108 -22.65 -14.14 7.33
CA GLU A 108 -23.44 -14.97 8.24
C GLU A 108 -23.64 -16.35 7.61
N ALA A 109 -23.68 -17.40 8.43
CA ALA A 109 -23.90 -18.75 7.91
C ALA A 109 -25.34 -18.95 7.39
N SER A 110 -26.28 -18.07 7.78
CA SER A 110 -27.69 -18.10 7.41
C SER A 110 -27.93 -17.72 5.94
N ASP A 111 -27.24 -16.68 5.44
CA ASP A 111 -27.32 -16.25 4.04
C ASP A 111 -26.14 -16.78 3.20
N GLY A 112 -24.99 -17.01 3.83
CA GLY A 112 -23.75 -17.40 3.18
C GLY A 112 -23.22 -16.35 2.21
N VAL A 113 -23.68 -15.10 2.28
CA VAL A 113 -23.31 -14.02 1.36
C VAL A 113 -22.17 -13.21 1.96
N LEU A 114 -21.19 -12.84 1.13
CA LEU A 114 -20.15 -11.93 1.56
C LEU A 114 -20.66 -10.49 1.46
N HIS A 115 -20.71 -9.83 2.61
CA HIS A 115 -21.02 -8.42 2.72
C HIS A 115 -19.74 -7.62 2.93
N GLN A 116 -19.72 -6.38 2.45
CA GLN A 116 -18.55 -5.53 2.51
C GLN A 116 -18.92 -4.05 2.69
N GLU A 117 -18.18 -3.38 3.55
CA GLU A 117 -18.10 -1.92 3.65
C GLU A 117 -16.66 -1.49 3.37
N CYS A 118 -16.47 -0.36 2.67
CA CYS A 118 -15.15 0.16 2.29
C CYS A 118 -15.03 1.66 2.56
N ASP A 119 -13.82 2.08 2.94
CA ASP A 119 -13.44 3.48 3.15
C ASP A 119 -12.09 3.76 2.47
N TRP A 120 -12.02 4.87 1.73
CA TRP A 120 -10.84 5.37 1.03
C TRP A 120 -10.16 6.53 1.78
N MET A 121 -10.83 7.14 2.75
CA MET A 121 -10.40 8.38 3.39
C MET A 121 -9.70 8.18 4.73
N ARG A 122 -9.98 7.06 5.40
CA ARG A 122 -9.45 6.73 6.72
C ARG A 122 -7.97 6.36 6.68
N GLU A 123 -7.17 6.97 7.56
CA GLU A 123 -5.77 6.59 7.75
C GLU A 123 -5.65 5.19 8.37
N PRO A 124 -4.94 4.25 7.72
CA PRO A 124 -4.71 2.92 8.28
C PRO A 124 -3.81 2.95 9.52
N VAL A 125 -4.07 2.06 10.47
CA VAL A 125 -3.21 1.83 11.65
C VAL A 125 -2.67 0.40 11.58
N ILE A 126 -1.39 0.28 11.27
CA ILE A 126 -0.73 -1.01 11.01
C ILE A 126 0.44 -1.16 11.98
N GLY A 127 0.51 -2.29 12.69
CA GLY A 127 1.56 -2.52 13.68
C GLY A 127 1.45 -1.70 14.97
N GLY A 128 0.41 -0.87 15.12
CA GLY A 128 0.22 0.02 16.28
C GLY A 128 0.60 1.46 15.99
N ASP A 129 1.26 1.72 14.87
CA ASP A 129 1.66 3.04 14.41
C ASP A 129 0.85 3.48 13.18
N PRO A 130 0.68 4.80 12.95
CA PRO A 130 0.22 5.32 11.67
C PRO A 130 1.18 4.94 10.55
N VAL A 131 0.65 4.85 9.33
CA VAL A 131 1.43 4.53 8.12
C VAL A 131 2.57 5.52 7.88
N GLY A 132 3.68 5.07 7.30
CA GLY A 132 4.83 5.93 7.03
C GLY A 132 4.61 6.88 5.85
N ASP A 133 5.45 7.92 5.76
CA ASP A 133 5.40 8.89 4.66
C ASP A 133 5.56 8.22 3.28
N GLY A 134 6.45 7.24 3.20
CA GLY A 134 6.69 6.47 1.97
C GLY A 134 5.51 5.59 1.59
N ASP A 135 4.76 5.05 2.56
CA ASP A 135 3.60 4.19 2.27
C ASP A 135 2.50 4.99 1.56
N ALA A 136 2.28 6.25 1.98
CA ALA A 136 1.35 7.16 1.32
C ALA A 136 1.77 7.49 -0.12
N ALA A 137 3.05 7.79 -0.36
CA ALA A 137 3.54 8.05 -1.71
C ALA A 137 3.42 6.80 -2.61
N PHE A 138 3.83 5.63 -2.10
CA PHE A 138 3.77 4.37 -2.86
C PHE A 138 2.34 3.89 -3.11
N GLU A 139 1.39 4.21 -2.23
CA GLU A 139 -0.03 3.97 -2.47
C GLU A 139 -0.53 4.79 -3.66
N LEU A 140 -0.23 6.09 -3.71
CA LEU A 140 -0.64 6.97 -4.80
C LEU A 140 0.06 6.63 -6.14
N ASP A 141 1.30 6.15 -6.09
CA ASP A 141 2.02 5.69 -7.29
C ASP A 141 1.39 4.41 -7.88
N GLN A 142 0.94 3.48 -7.03
CA GLN A 142 0.36 2.20 -7.48
C GLN A 142 -1.13 2.31 -7.80
N PHE A 143 -1.88 3.09 -7.02
CA PHE A 143 -3.31 3.29 -7.15
C PHE A 143 -3.60 4.80 -7.22
N PRO A 144 -3.38 5.42 -8.39
CA PRO A 144 -3.61 6.85 -8.56
C PRO A 144 -5.02 7.26 -8.17
N GLN A 145 -5.13 8.38 -7.47
CA GLN A 145 -6.41 8.96 -7.03
C GLN A 145 -6.52 10.39 -7.55
N ASP A 146 -7.73 10.80 -7.92
CA ASP A 146 -7.99 12.20 -8.20
C ASP A 146 -7.81 13.02 -6.92
N LEU A 147 -7.33 14.27 -7.05
CA LEU A 147 -6.98 15.14 -5.92
C LEU A 147 -8.10 15.28 -4.87
N GLN A 148 -9.37 15.23 -5.27
CA GLN A 148 -10.52 15.31 -4.35
C GLN A 148 -10.71 14.06 -3.47
N TRP A 149 -10.14 12.93 -3.88
CA TRP A 149 -10.20 11.65 -3.18
C TRP A 149 -8.93 11.36 -2.39
N VAL A 150 -7.87 12.15 -2.56
CA VAL A 150 -6.66 12.07 -1.73
C VAL A 150 -6.94 12.70 -0.37
N PRO A 151 -6.87 11.94 0.73
CA PRO A 151 -7.06 12.48 2.07
C PRO A 151 -5.92 13.44 2.44
N GLU A 152 -6.20 14.45 3.28
CA GLU A 152 -5.20 15.44 3.70
C GLU A 152 -3.95 14.79 4.32
N TRP A 153 -4.15 13.81 5.21
CA TRP A 153 -3.04 13.09 5.85
C TRP A 153 -2.13 12.40 4.81
N MET A 154 -2.72 11.86 3.75
CA MET A 154 -1.98 11.14 2.70
C MET A 154 -1.22 12.13 1.82
N ALA A 155 -1.85 13.25 1.46
CA ALA A 155 -1.21 14.32 0.69
C ALA A 155 0.01 14.90 1.42
N VAL A 156 -0.12 15.16 2.73
CA VAL A 156 0.98 15.68 3.58
C VAL A 156 2.14 14.69 3.63
N LYS A 157 1.84 13.40 3.83
CA LYS A 157 2.83 12.32 3.91
C LYS A 157 3.55 12.08 2.59
N ALA A 158 2.83 12.01 1.48
CA ALA A 158 3.41 11.85 0.16
C ALA A 158 4.34 13.04 -0.19
N ALA A 159 3.92 14.27 0.09
CA ALA A 159 4.75 15.45 -0.11
C ALA A 159 6.03 15.44 0.74
N ALA A 160 5.93 15.01 2.01
CA ALA A 160 7.09 14.85 2.89
C ALA A 160 8.07 13.80 2.36
N TYR A 161 7.56 12.67 1.87
CA TYR A 161 8.36 11.62 1.26
C TYR A 161 9.14 12.13 0.03
N HIS A 162 8.47 12.78 -0.93
CA HIS A 162 9.13 13.27 -2.13
C HIS A 162 10.22 14.31 -1.82
N LYS A 163 9.96 15.21 -0.87
CA LYS A 163 10.96 16.19 -0.40
C LYS A 163 12.21 15.53 0.16
N GLU A 164 12.04 14.47 0.96
CA GLU A 164 13.15 13.72 1.55
C GLU A 164 13.85 12.80 0.54
N ALA A 165 13.11 12.23 -0.42
CA ALA A 165 13.64 11.47 -1.55
C ALA A 165 14.57 12.35 -2.42
N ASP A 166 14.11 13.55 -2.77
CA ASP A 166 14.91 14.54 -3.50
C ASP A 166 16.18 14.93 -2.74
N ARG A 167 16.08 15.12 -1.42
CA ARG A 167 17.23 15.42 -0.57
C ARG A 167 18.25 14.28 -0.60
N ARG A 168 17.78 13.04 -0.52
CA ARG A 168 18.61 11.83 -0.56
C ARG A 168 19.26 11.65 -1.92
N GLU A 169 18.56 11.94 -3.01
CA GLU A 169 19.14 11.86 -4.36
C GLU A 169 20.20 12.93 -4.59
N ARG A 170 19.96 14.18 -4.17
CA ARG A 170 21.01 15.23 -4.19
C ARG A 170 22.26 14.83 -3.42
N ARG A 171 22.10 14.15 -2.27
CA ARG A 171 23.24 13.62 -1.50
C ARG A 171 23.97 12.53 -2.28
N ARG A 172 23.26 11.56 -2.86
CA ARG A 172 23.84 10.49 -3.68
C ARG A 172 24.59 11.05 -4.89
N GLN A 173 24.06 12.08 -5.54
CA GLN A 173 24.74 12.74 -6.65
C GLN A 173 26.07 13.36 -6.21
N ARG A 174 26.09 14.14 -5.11
CA ARG A 174 27.34 14.70 -4.56
C ARG A 174 28.35 13.61 -4.19
N ASP A 175 27.89 12.50 -3.64
CA ASP A 175 28.76 11.38 -3.29
C ASP A 175 29.34 10.70 -4.54
N ARG A 176 28.55 10.55 -5.62
CA ARG A 176 29.01 10.05 -6.92
C ARG A 176 30.04 11.00 -7.55
N GLU A 177 29.77 12.30 -7.55
CA GLU A 177 30.70 13.32 -8.07
C GLU A 177 32.01 13.36 -7.27
N ARG A 178 31.94 13.29 -5.94
CA ARG A 178 33.14 13.21 -5.09
C ARG A 178 33.97 11.97 -5.39
N ARG A 179 33.32 10.81 -5.56
CA ARG A 179 33.99 9.56 -5.94
C ARG A 179 34.61 9.65 -7.34
N ALA A 180 33.91 10.24 -8.30
CA ALA A 180 34.41 10.45 -9.65
C ALA A 180 35.63 11.40 -9.68
N ARG A 181 35.57 12.53 -8.98
CA ARG A 181 36.71 13.46 -8.84
C ARG A 181 37.91 12.79 -8.19
N LYS A 182 37.71 12.04 -7.10
CA LYS A 182 38.79 11.30 -6.45
C LYS A 182 39.41 10.25 -7.39
N LYS A 183 38.57 9.53 -8.15
CA LYS A 183 39.04 8.56 -9.15
C LYS A 183 39.85 9.23 -10.27
N ALA A 184 39.40 10.38 -10.77
CA ALA A 184 40.11 11.14 -11.80
C ALA A 184 41.47 11.67 -11.31
N VAL A 185 41.54 12.18 -10.07
CA VAL A 185 42.81 12.62 -9.46
C VAL A 185 43.80 11.45 -9.33
N VAL A 186 43.33 10.27 -8.89
CA VAL A 186 44.18 9.08 -8.81
C VAL A 186 44.62 8.62 -10.21
N ALA A 187 43.73 8.61 -11.20
CA ALA A 187 44.07 8.24 -12.57
C ALA A 187 45.12 9.18 -13.17
N GLY A 188 44.94 10.50 -13.03
CA GLY A 188 45.91 11.49 -13.50
C GLY A 188 47.27 11.38 -12.78
N ALA A 189 47.29 11.05 -11.49
CA ALA A 189 48.56 10.80 -10.77
C ALA A 189 49.28 9.54 -11.29
N VAL A 190 48.54 8.49 -11.68
CA VAL A 190 49.11 7.27 -12.30
C VAL A 190 49.63 7.56 -13.71
N GLU A 191 48.92 8.36 -14.51
CA GLU A 191 49.39 8.77 -15.85
C GLU A 191 50.69 9.57 -15.77
N VAL A 192 50.74 10.59 -14.90
CA VAL A 192 51.94 11.43 -14.71
C VAL A 192 53.15 10.60 -14.25
N THR A 193 52.95 9.60 -13.38
CA THR A 193 54.04 8.72 -12.91
C THR A 193 54.43 7.64 -13.93
N GLY A 194 53.51 7.20 -14.79
CA GLY A 194 53.80 6.28 -15.90
C GLY A 194 54.59 6.95 -17.03
N GLU A 195 54.30 8.21 -17.35
CA GLU A 195 55.03 8.98 -18.37
C GLU A 195 56.46 9.32 -17.93
N GLN A 196 56.68 9.65 -16.65
CA GLN A 196 58.03 9.88 -16.12
C GLN A 196 58.91 8.63 -16.10
N SER A 197 58.33 7.42 -16.09
CA SER A 197 59.10 6.17 -16.13
C SER A 197 59.46 5.71 -17.55
N GLY A 198 58.86 6.32 -18.59
CA GLY A 198 59.06 5.95 -20.00
C GLY A 198 60.05 6.85 -20.77
N SER A 199 60.44 8.01 -20.22
CA SER A 199 61.30 8.99 -20.91
C SER A 199 62.81 8.81 -20.68
N ASP A 200 63.24 7.95 -19.76
CA ASP A 200 64.66 7.80 -19.38
C ASP A 200 65.38 6.61 -20.06
N ALA A 201 64.72 5.92 -21.00
CA ALA A 201 65.28 4.76 -21.70
C ALA A 201 65.49 5.00 -23.21
N SER A 202 66.13 6.11 -23.59
CA SER A 202 66.70 6.22 -24.93
C SER A 202 67.92 7.14 -24.96
N GLY A 203 69.10 6.52 -25.01
CA GLY A 203 70.26 7.09 -25.69
C GLY A 203 71.39 7.56 -24.79
N ARG A 204 72.32 6.66 -24.47
CA ARG A 204 73.76 6.93 -24.60
C ARG A 204 74.56 5.62 -24.63
N VAL A 205 74.84 5.13 -25.83
CA VAL A 205 75.97 4.24 -26.12
C VAL A 205 76.82 5.00 -27.12
N ASP A 206 77.89 5.61 -26.62
CA ASP A 206 78.98 6.13 -27.45
C ASP A 206 80.28 5.46 -26.95
N GLU A 207 80.92 4.78 -27.92
CA GLU A 207 82.32 4.29 -28.03
C GLU A 207 83.08 3.77 -26.80
#